data_AF-A0A9E3WUT9-F1
#
_entry.id   AF-A0A9E3WUT9-F1
#
_cell.length_a   1.000
_cell.length_b   1.000
_cell.length_c   1.000
_cell.angle_alpha   90.00
_cell.angle_beta   90.00
_cell.angle_gamma   90.00
#
_symmetry.space_group_name_H-M   'P 1'
#
loop_
_entity.id
_entity.type
_entity.pdbx_description
1 polymer ?
#
loop_
_entity_poly.entity_id
_entity_poly.type
_entity_poly.pdbx_seq_one_letter_code
_entity_poly.pdbx_strand_id
1 'polypeptide(L)'
;HSRTAQQPVWLAEGLATMFEAPGVYRGDAHRQLSDRINRQRLDRLRKRTSGGNSRGTVERLVGSDELFRSDPDLAYAASWALSFYLAERMPRQYCDLLAKTAARPSLKTYSRAQRLADFKSTVGDNLPMLEVQMLRFIDELP
;
A
#
# COMPACT_ATOMS: atom_id res chain seq x y z
N HIS A 1 3.85 -24.88 -0.62
CA HIS A 1 2.79 -23.88 -0.86
C HIS A 1 3.25 -22.95 -1.98
N SER A 2 2.87 -23.24 -3.22
CA SER A 2 3.33 -22.44 -4.37
C SER A 2 2.39 -21.24 -4.54
N ARG A 3 2.83 -20.05 -4.12
CA ARG A 3 2.19 -18.75 -4.47
C ARG A 3 2.35 -18.52 -5.98
N THR A 4 1.54 -19.18 -6.80
CA THR A 4 1.63 -19.12 -8.28
C THR A 4 0.73 -18.07 -8.91
N ALA A 5 -0.10 -17.36 -8.13
CA ALA A 5 -0.69 -16.10 -8.57
C ALA A 5 0.31 -14.97 -8.33
N GLN A 6 0.69 -14.23 -9.39
CA GLN A 6 1.51 -13.02 -9.25
C GLN A 6 0.67 -11.92 -8.58
N GLN A 7 0.61 -11.94 -7.25
CA GLN A 7 0.01 -10.86 -6.47
C GLN A 7 0.85 -9.59 -6.66
N PRO A 8 0.22 -8.39 -6.70
CA PRO A 8 0.97 -7.15 -6.74
C PRO A 8 1.90 -7.07 -5.52
N VAL A 9 3.20 -6.80 -5.76
CA VAL A 9 4.22 -6.83 -4.69
C VAL A 9 3.88 -5.82 -3.60
N TRP A 10 3.42 -4.63 -3.99
CA TRP A 10 3.02 -3.58 -3.05
C TRP A 10 1.94 -4.02 -2.05
N LEU A 11 1.02 -4.90 -2.46
CA LEU A 11 -0.09 -5.32 -1.62
C LEU A 11 0.39 -6.32 -0.57
N ALA A 12 1.26 -7.25 -0.97
CA ALA A 12 1.88 -8.22 -0.05
C ALA A 12 2.89 -7.56 0.89
N GLU A 13 3.81 -6.77 0.36
CA GLU A 13 4.85 -6.07 1.12
C GLU A 13 4.26 -4.95 1.98
N GLY A 14 3.27 -4.23 1.47
CA GLY A 14 2.57 -3.20 2.23
C GLY A 14 1.81 -3.77 3.42
N LEU A 15 1.13 -4.91 3.25
CA LEU A 15 0.53 -5.64 4.36
C LEU A 15 1.58 -6.13 5.35
N ALA A 16 2.65 -6.77 4.87
CA ALA A 16 3.73 -7.29 5.71
C ALA A 16 4.39 -6.19 6.55
N THR A 17 4.72 -5.06 5.94
CA THR A 17 5.36 -3.91 6.60
C THR A 17 4.48 -3.22 7.64
N MET A 18 3.14 -3.38 7.58
CA MET A 18 2.27 -2.97 8.69
C MET A 18 2.48 -3.85 9.92
N PHE A 19 2.82 -5.14 9.75
CA PHE A 19 3.09 -6.05 10.87
C PHE A 19 4.52 -5.94 11.42
N GLU A 20 5.43 -5.26 10.71
CA GLU A 20 6.78 -4.94 11.20
C GLU A 20 6.79 -3.80 12.24
N ALA A 21 5.67 -3.12 12.44
CA ALA A 21 5.57 -2.06 13.44
C ALA A 21 5.76 -2.62 14.87
N PRO A 22 6.50 -1.94 15.77
CA PRO A 22 6.88 -2.47 17.09
C PRO A 22 5.70 -2.95 17.95
N GLY A 23 4.53 -2.32 17.84
CA GLY A 23 3.34 -2.65 18.64
C GLY A 23 2.61 -3.93 18.21
N VAL A 24 2.99 -4.55 17.10
CA VAL A 24 2.26 -5.69 16.53
C VAL A 24 2.52 -7.01 17.26
N TYR A 25 3.60 -7.09 18.04
CA TYR A 25 3.95 -8.29 18.81
C TYR A 25 3.31 -8.35 20.21
N ARG A 26 2.59 -7.31 20.65
CA ARG A 26 1.89 -7.31 21.95
C ARG A 26 0.38 -7.51 21.75
N GLY A 27 -0.16 -8.57 22.35
CA GLY A 27 -1.51 -9.10 22.14
C GLY A 27 -2.62 -8.39 22.90
N ASP A 28 -2.46 -7.10 23.20
CA ASP A 28 -3.40 -6.37 24.07
C ASP A 28 -4.35 -5.50 23.24
N ALA A 29 -5.64 -5.58 23.57
CA ALA A 29 -6.80 -5.22 22.75
C ALA A 29 -7.03 -3.70 22.50
N HIS A 30 -6.06 -2.84 22.80
CA HIS A 30 -6.15 -1.39 22.58
C HIS A 30 -4.85 -0.83 22.00
N ARG A 31 -4.52 -1.20 20.75
CA ARG A 31 -3.38 -0.60 20.02
C ARG A 31 -3.71 0.83 19.64
N GLN A 32 -2.96 1.79 20.19
CA GLN A 32 -3.04 3.16 19.72
C GLN A 32 -2.52 3.22 18.28
N LEU A 33 -3.02 4.17 17.49
CA LEU A 33 -2.60 4.35 16.09
C LEU A 33 -1.07 4.43 15.99
N SER A 34 -0.42 5.11 16.96
CA SER A 34 1.02 5.24 17.10
C SER A 34 1.80 3.92 17.13
N ASP A 35 1.21 2.87 17.70
CA ASP A 35 1.87 1.57 17.89
C ASP A 35 1.95 0.75 16.58
N ARG A 36 1.14 1.14 15.60
CA ARG A 36 1.02 0.51 14.28
C ARG A 36 1.79 1.26 13.19
N ILE A 37 2.44 2.38 13.56
CA ILE A 37 3.22 3.19 12.62
C ILE A 37 4.61 2.59 12.46
N ASN A 38 4.98 2.30 11.22
CA ASN A 38 6.37 2.02 10.87
C ASN A 38 7.12 3.35 10.67
N ARG A 39 7.73 3.87 11.75
CA ARG A 39 8.40 5.18 11.76
C ARG A 39 9.47 5.32 10.68
N GLN A 40 10.20 4.24 10.40
CA GLN A 40 11.22 4.24 9.36
C GLN A 40 10.62 4.48 7.97
N ARG A 41 9.48 3.87 7.67
CA ARG A 41 8.78 4.05 6.39
C ARG A 41 8.11 5.42 6.32
N LEU A 42 7.54 5.89 7.43
CA LEU A 42 6.98 7.23 7.56
C LEU A 42 8.02 8.31 7.23
N ASP A 43 9.18 8.26 7.89
CA ASP A 43 10.25 9.25 7.68
C ASP A 43 10.78 9.23 6.25
N ARG A 44 10.92 8.03 5.66
CA ARG A 44 11.33 7.89 4.25
C ARG A 44 10.30 8.49 3.31
N LEU A 45 9.01 8.22 3.52
CA LEU A 45 7.96 8.76 2.66
C LEU A 45 7.90 10.28 2.78
N ARG A 46 7.95 10.83 4.01
CA ARG A 46 8.02 12.28 4.24
C ARG A 46 9.19 12.90 3.48
N LYS A 47 10.41 12.39 3.66
CA LYS A 47 11.61 12.88 2.94
C LYS A 47 11.47 12.85 1.42
N ARG A 48 10.82 11.83 0.85
CA ARG A 48 10.64 11.68 -0.60
C ARG A 48 9.47 12.49 -1.17
N THR A 49 8.53 12.88 -0.34
CA THR A 49 7.35 13.67 -0.75
C THR A 49 7.48 15.16 -0.40
N SER A 50 8.46 15.52 0.45
CA SER A 50 8.90 16.90 0.69
C SER A 50 9.17 17.61 -0.64
N GLY A 51 8.50 18.74 -0.86
CA GLY A 51 8.58 19.51 -2.10
C GLY A 51 7.48 19.21 -3.13
N GLY A 52 6.49 18.38 -2.79
CA GLY A 52 5.26 18.21 -3.59
C GLY A 52 5.40 17.34 -4.84
N ASN A 53 6.52 16.65 -5.01
CA ASN A 53 6.83 15.86 -6.22
C ASN A 53 6.58 14.36 -6.04
N SER A 54 5.40 14.00 -5.54
CA SER A 54 4.98 12.60 -5.35
C SER A 54 3.91 12.15 -6.35
N ARG A 55 3.54 13.00 -7.30
CA ARG A 55 2.45 12.75 -8.26
C ARG A 55 2.66 11.45 -9.03
N GLY A 56 1.64 10.59 -9.00
CA GLY A 56 1.59 9.34 -9.76
C GLY A 56 2.38 8.20 -9.14
N THR A 57 2.89 8.35 -7.92
CA THR A 57 3.49 7.25 -7.15
C THR A 57 2.50 6.11 -6.98
N VAL A 58 1.26 6.40 -6.57
CA VAL A 58 0.20 5.38 -6.37
C VAL A 58 -0.10 4.65 -7.68
N GLU A 59 -0.25 5.35 -8.80
CA GLU A 59 -0.54 4.70 -10.08
C GLU A 59 0.62 3.83 -10.57
N ARG A 60 1.86 4.30 -10.40
CA ARG A 60 3.06 3.52 -10.73
C ARG A 60 3.15 2.26 -9.87
N LEU A 61 2.93 2.40 -8.57
CA LEU A 61 2.99 1.33 -7.57
C LEU A 61 1.90 0.28 -7.80
N VAL A 62 0.65 0.70 -8.00
CA VAL A 62 -0.48 -0.22 -8.22
C VAL A 62 -0.37 -0.89 -9.59
N GLY A 63 0.03 -0.13 -10.61
CA GLY A 63 0.05 -0.60 -11.98
C GLY A 63 1.23 -1.48 -12.36
N SER A 64 2.33 -1.50 -11.58
CA SER A 64 3.52 -2.28 -11.92
C SER A 64 4.43 -2.50 -10.72
N ASP A 65 5.20 -3.59 -10.75
CA ASP A 65 6.27 -3.85 -9.78
C ASP A 65 7.59 -3.13 -10.15
N GLU A 66 7.60 -2.30 -11.21
CA GLU A 66 8.79 -1.56 -11.67
C GLU A 66 9.38 -0.66 -10.59
N LEU A 67 8.54 -0.06 -9.74
CA LEU A 67 9.01 0.85 -8.69
C LEU A 67 9.95 0.14 -7.70
N PHE A 68 9.73 -1.16 -7.45
CA PHE A 68 10.60 -1.97 -6.60
C PHE A 68 11.98 -2.23 -7.22
N ARG A 69 12.13 -2.08 -8.54
CA ARG A 69 13.42 -2.18 -9.24
C ARG A 69 14.10 -0.82 -9.36
N SER A 70 13.34 0.23 -9.68
CA SER A 70 13.91 1.56 -9.94
C SER A 70 14.20 2.35 -8.67
N ASP A 71 13.35 2.25 -7.64
CA ASP A 71 13.50 2.97 -6.37
C ASP A 71 12.90 2.13 -5.22
N PRO A 72 13.62 1.08 -4.77
CA PRO A 72 13.11 0.16 -3.75
C PRO A 72 12.69 0.88 -2.47
N ASP A 73 13.44 1.90 -2.05
CA ASP A 73 13.15 2.66 -0.84
C ASP A 73 11.79 3.37 -0.92
N LEU A 74 11.51 4.05 -2.04
CA LEU A 74 10.21 4.65 -2.28
C LEU A 74 9.12 3.57 -2.42
N ALA A 75 9.40 2.45 -3.09
CA ALA A 75 8.44 1.37 -3.29
C ALA A 75 7.92 0.81 -1.95
N TYR A 76 8.82 0.46 -1.03
CA TYR A 76 8.43 -0.05 0.28
C TYR A 76 7.73 1.01 1.13
N ALA A 77 8.23 2.25 1.13
CA ALA A 77 7.60 3.34 1.88
C ALA A 77 6.18 3.64 1.38
N ALA A 78 5.98 3.70 0.07
CA ALA A 78 4.68 3.92 -0.55
C ALA A 78 3.73 2.72 -0.38
N SER A 79 4.26 1.48 -0.40
CA SER A 79 3.47 0.25 -0.16
C SER A 79 2.92 0.21 1.25
N TRP A 80 3.76 0.53 2.24
CA TRP A 80 3.34 0.68 3.63
C TRP A 80 2.28 1.78 3.76
N ALA A 81 2.55 2.97 3.22
CA ALA A 81 1.66 4.11 3.34
C ALA A 81 0.27 3.87 2.73
N LEU A 82 0.24 3.29 1.52
CA LEU A 82 -1.02 2.95 0.85
C LEU A 82 -1.78 1.87 1.61
N SER A 83 -1.10 0.82 2.07
CA SER A 83 -1.75 -0.24 2.85
C SER A 83 -2.28 0.26 4.18
N PHE A 84 -1.51 1.10 4.88
CA PHE A 84 -1.90 1.71 6.14
C PHE A 84 -3.09 2.65 5.97
N TYR A 85 -3.05 3.54 4.96
CA TYR A 85 -4.18 4.42 4.64
C TYR A 85 -5.45 3.63 4.31
N LEU A 86 -5.35 2.59 3.46
CA LEU A 86 -6.50 1.77 3.11
C LEU A 86 -7.03 1.00 4.32
N ALA A 87 -6.17 0.47 5.18
CA ALA A 87 -6.58 -0.21 6.41
C ALA A 87 -7.33 0.72 7.38
N GLU A 88 -6.91 1.98 7.50
CA GLU A 88 -7.50 2.94 8.44
C GLU A 88 -8.73 3.67 7.89
N ARG A 89 -8.74 4.01 6.59
CA ARG A 89 -9.78 4.85 5.99
C ARG A 89 -10.76 4.08 5.10
N MET A 90 -10.35 2.94 4.56
CA MET A 90 -11.12 2.17 3.58
C MET A 90 -11.03 0.64 3.85
N PRO A 91 -11.23 0.17 5.11
CA PRO A 91 -10.92 -1.21 5.49
C PRO A 91 -11.71 -2.24 4.69
N ARG A 92 -12.99 -1.95 4.36
CA ARG A 92 -13.82 -2.85 3.54
C ARG A 92 -13.26 -3.00 2.13
N GLN A 93 -12.96 -1.88 1.47
CA GLN A 93 -12.38 -1.85 0.13
C GLN A 93 -11.00 -2.53 0.10
N TYR A 94 -10.22 -2.39 1.18
CA TYR A 94 -8.93 -3.04 1.31
C TYR A 94 -9.07 -4.56 1.41
N CYS A 95 -10.00 -5.05 2.24
CA CYS A 95 -10.33 -6.47 2.32
C CYS A 95 -10.85 -7.01 0.98
N ASP A 96 -11.71 -6.27 0.29
CA ASP A 96 -12.24 -6.66 -1.01
C ASP A 96 -11.13 -6.75 -2.06
N LEU A 97 -10.19 -5.80 -2.06
CA LEU A 97 -9.02 -5.82 -2.94
C LEU A 97 -8.11 -7.02 -2.65
N LEU A 98 -7.86 -7.33 -1.37
CA LEU A 98 -7.09 -8.51 -0.96
C LEU A 98 -7.77 -9.81 -1.42
N ALA A 99 -9.08 -9.94 -1.19
CA ALA A 99 -9.84 -11.10 -1.62
C ALA A 99 -9.83 -11.25 -3.15
N LYS A 100 -10.04 -10.15 -3.87
CA LYS A 100 -10.07 -10.12 -5.34
C LYS A 100 -8.72 -10.52 -5.95
N THR A 101 -7.61 -10.01 -5.39
CA THR A 101 -6.26 -10.38 -5.85
C THR A 101 -5.88 -11.81 -5.47
N ALA A 102 -6.33 -12.31 -4.31
CA ALA A 102 -6.11 -13.69 -3.89
C ALA A 102 -6.90 -14.71 -4.74
N ALA A 103 -8.09 -14.34 -5.22
CA ALA A 103 -8.93 -15.18 -6.06
C ALA A 103 -8.45 -15.30 -7.54
N ARG A 104 -7.40 -14.57 -7.94
CA ARG A 104 -6.91 -14.61 -9.32
C ARG A 104 -6.31 -15.98 -9.66
N PRO A 105 -6.56 -16.51 -10.87
CA PRO A 105 -5.97 -17.77 -11.31
C PRO A 105 -4.45 -17.71 -11.27
N SER A 106 -3.84 -18.77 -10.73
CA SER A 106 -2.40 -18.97 -10.78
C SER A 106 -1.88 -19.02 -12.22
N LEU A 107 -0.63 -18.61 -12.43
CA LEU A 107 0.10 -18.67 -13.70
C LEU A 107 -0.42 -17.74 -14.82
N LYS A 108 -1.37 -16.85 -14.55
CA LYS A 108 -1.77 -15.78 -15.48
C LYS A 108 -1.04 -14.48 -15.18
N THR A 109 -0.48 -13.86 -16.21
CA THR A 109 0.11 -12.51 -16.13
C THR A 109 -0.93 -11.52 -15.63
N TYR A 110 -0.59 -10.77 -14.58
CA TYR A 110 -1.43 -9.71 -14.05
C TYR A 110 -1.00 -8.36 -14.66
N SER A 111 -1.62 -7.99 -15.79
CA SER A 111 -1.21 -6.81 -16.56
C SER A 111 -1.50 -5.49 -15.83
N ARG A 112 -0.78 -4.42 -16.18
CA ARG A 112 -1.02 -3.07 -15.65
C ARG A 112 -2.48 -2.65 -15.72
N ALA A 113 -3.11 -2.87 -16.88
CA ALA A 113 -4.51 -2.51 -17.12
C ALA A 113 -5.45 -3.27 -16.17
N GLN A 114 -5.22 -4.58 -15.97
CA GLN A 114 -6.01 -5.39 -15.04
C GLN A 114 -5.78 -4.95 -13.59
N ARG A 115 -4.53 -4.69 -13.18
CA ARG A 115 -4.22 -4.25 -11.80
C ARG A 115 -4.92 -2.94 -11.47
N LEU A 116 -4.84 -1.98 -12.38
CA LEU A 116 -5.51 -0.69 -12.23
C LEU A 116 -7.04 -0.84 -12.28
N ALA A 117 -7.59 -1.69 -13.16
CA ALA A 117 -9.03 -1.93 -13.22
C ALA A 117 -9.56 -2.56 -11.92
N ASP A 118 -8.87 -3.59 -11.42
CA ASP A 118 -9.23 -4.25 -10.16
C ASP A 118 -9.16 -3.26 -9.00
N PHE A 119 -8.08 -2.48 -8.89
CA PHE A 119 -7.94 -1.44 -7.86
C PHE A 119 -9.02 -0.36 -7.97
N LYS A 120 -9.27 0.17 -9.17
CA LYS A 120 -10.27 1.23 -9.37
C LYS A 120 -11.69 0.74 -9.05
N SER A 121 -11.99 -0.51 -9.38
CA SER A 121 -13.29 -1.12 -9.09
C SER A 121 -13.56 -1.34 -7.60
N THR A 122 -12.52 -1.44 -6.77
CA THR A 122 -12.66 -1.68 -5.33
C THR A 122 -12.44 -0.42 -4.48
N VAL A 123 -11.44 0.40 -4.82
CA VAL A 123 -11.00 1.57 -4.02
C VAL A 123 -11.55 2.87 -4.57
N GLY A 124 -11.65 3.00 -5.90
CA GLY A 124 -12.08 4.24 -6.58
C GLY A 124 -11.20 4.59 -7.79
N ASP A 125 -11.77 5.34 -8.72
CA ASP A 125 -11.16 5.64 -10.02
C ASP A 125 -10.20 6.84 -10.03
N ASN A 126 -10.35 7.75 -9.07
CA ASN A 126 -9.55 8.98 -8.94
C ASN A 126 -8.28 8.76 -8.11
N LEU A 127 -7.29 8.08 -8.71
CA LEU A 127 -5.99 7.81 -8.08
C LEU A 127 -5.22 9.08 -7.66
N PRO A 128 -5.20 10.18 -8.43
CA PRO A 128 -4.56 11.42 -7.99
C PRO A 128 -5.16 11.98 -6.70
N MET A 129 -6.49 11.95 -6.57
CA MET A 129 -7.15 12.38 -5.33
C MET A 129 -6.82 11.45 -4.16
N LEU A 130 -6.85 10.13 -4.39
CA LEU A 130 -6.48 9.13 -3.39
C LEU A 130 -5.05 9.36 -2.87
N GLU A 131 -4.10 9.64 -3.76
CA GLU A 131 -2.71 9.92 -3.40
C GLU A 131 -2.59 11.18 -2.54
N VAL A 132 -3.30 12.25 -2.88
CA VAL A 132 -3.31 13.48 -2.06
C VAL A 132 -3.92 13.23 -0.68
N GLN A 133 -5.02 12.49 -0.59
CA GLN A 133 -5.66 12.16 0.68
C GLN A 133 -4.76 11.26 1.54
N MET A 134 -4.13 10.26 0.93
CA MET A 134 -3.16 9.39 1.59
C MET A 134 -2.00 10.19 2.15
N LEU A 135 -1.38 11.06 1.35
CA LEU A 135 -0.22 11.84 1.80
C LEU A 135 -0.58 12.81 2.92
N ARG A 136 -1.75 13.48 2.86
CA ARG A 136 -2.24 14.32 3.97
C ARG A 136 -2.41 13.52 5.25
N PHE A 137 -3.07 12.36 5.17
CA PHE A 137 -3.24 11.48 6.31
C PHE A 137 -1.90 11.04 6.92
N ILE A 138 -0.93 10.68 6.08
CA ILE A 138 0.40 10.27 6.53
C ILE A 138 1.16 11.45 7.17
N ASP A 139 1.02 12.66 6.65
CA ASP A 139 1.69 13.84 7.19
C ASP A 139 1.14 14.23 8.58
N GLU A 140 -0.14 13.97 8.83
CA GLU A 140 -0.82 14.18 10.12
C GLU A 140 -0.46 13.13 11.19
N LEU A 141 0.26 12.05 10.83
CA LEU A 141 0.66 11.03 11.80
C LEU A 141 1.70 11.56 12.82
N PRO A 142 1.65 11.12 14.08
CA PRO A 142 2.59 11.56 15.13
C PRO A 142 4.04 11.09 14.90
#